data_AF-A0AAU7QS96-F1
#
_entry.id   AF-A0AAU7QS96-F1
#
_cell.length_a   1.000
_cell.length_b   1.000
_cell.length_c   1.000
_cell.angle_alpha   90.00
_cell.angle_beta   90.00
_cell.angle_gamma   90.00
#
_symmetry.space_group_name_H-M   'P 1'
#
loop_
_entity.id
_entity.type
_entity.pdbx_description
1 polymer ?
#
loop_
_entity_poly.entity_id
_entity_poly.type
_entity_poly.pdbx_seq_one_letter_code
_entity_poly.pdbx_strand_id
1 'polypeptide(L)' 'MKNKINKFIINKYNFQLYNILLKINKITKHLLNNKKDYNSKKFLFIYINKKKKIIYYYKKNKKFFLIENILKLYDN' A
#
# COMPACT_ATOMS: atom_id res chain seq x y z
N MET A 1 -5.25 -27.42 -8.33
CA MET A 1 -4.02 -26.59 -8.22
C MET A 1 -4.24 -25.08 -8.42
N LYS A 2 -5.08 -24.63 -9.37
CA LYS A 2 -5.37 -23.19 -9.63
C LYS A 2 -5.78 -22.36 -8.38
N ASN A 3 -6.54 -22.94 -7.44
CA ASN A 3 -6.98 -22.23 -6.23
C ASN A 3 -5.84 -21.88 -5.25
N LYS A 4 -4.82 -22.74 -5.10
CA LYS A 4 -3.65 -22.44 -4.24
C LYS A 4 -2.80 -21.30 -4.82
N ILE A 5 -2.62 -21.28 -6.14
CA ILE A 5 -1.86 -20.23 -6.84
C ILE A 5 -2.55 -18.87 -6.69
N ASN A 6 -3.87 -18.82 -6.88
CA ASN A 6 -4.65 -17.60 -6.69
C ASN A 6 -4.59 -17.08 -5.25
N LYS A 7 -4.68 -17.96 -4.25
CA LYS A 7 -4.56 -17.59 -2.83
C LYS A 7 -3.17 -17.03 -2.49
N PHE A 8 -2.12 -17.65 -3.02
CA PHE A 8 -0.73 -17.18 -2.82
C PHE A 8 -0.49 -15.81 -3.45
N ILE A 9 -1.00 -15.58 -4.67
CA ILE A 9 -0.88 -14.31 -5.38
C ILE A 9 -1.62 -13.20 -4.62
N ILE A 10 -2.84 -13.47 -4.15
CA ILE A 10 -3.62 -12.53 -3.32
C ILE A 10 -2.85 -12.18 -2.04
N ASN A 11 -2.29 -13.18 -1.35
CA ASN A 11 -1.48 -12.95 -0.15
C ASN A 11 -0.23 -12.11 -0.43
N LYS A 12 0.44 -12.33 -1.57
CA LYS A 12 1.63 -11.55 -1.97
C LYS A 12 1.29 -10.08 -2.18
N TYR A 13 0.23 -9.77 -2.93
CA TYR A 13 -0.17 -8.39 -3.19
C TYR A 13 -0.72 -7.68 -1.94
N ASN A 14 -1.46 -8.41 -1.08
CA ASN A 14 -1.90 -7.90 0.22
C ASN A 14 -0.71 -7.57 1.13
N PHE A 15 0.30 -8.44 1.16
CA PHE A 15 1.55 -8.22 1.90
C PHE A 15 2.36 -7.05 1.33
N GLN A 16 2.39 -6.90 0.00
CA GLN A 16 3.02 -5.74 -0.64
C GLN A 16 2.31 -4.44 -0.28
N LEU A 17 0.98 -4.41 -0.30
CA LEU A 17 0.19 -3.24 0.10
C LEU A 17 0.44 -2.88 1.57
N TYR A 18 0.43 -3.87 2.47
CA TYR A 18 0.76 -3.70 3.87
C TYR A 18 2.15 -3.06 4.07
N ASN A 19 3.18 -3.57 3.40
CA ASN A 19 4.53 -3.02 3.49
C ASN A 19 4.62 -1.59 2.93
N ILE A 20 3.86 -1.28 1.87
CA ILE A 20 3.80 0.08 1.32
C ILE A 20 3.19 1.03 2.35
N LEU A 21 2.11 0.64 3.01
CA LEU A 21 1.44 1.45 4.04
C LEU A 21 2.35 1.70 5.24
N LEU A 22 3.07 0.67 5.73
CA LEU A 22 4.06 0.83 6.79
C LEU A 22 5.15 1.84 6.41
N LYS A 23 5.65 1.78 5.18
CA LYS A 23 6.67 2.74 4.69
C LYS A 23 6.11 4.15 4.59
N ILE A 24 4.88 4.32 4.11
CA ILE A 24 4.17 5.61 4.11
C ILE A 24 4.12 6.16 5.52
N ASN A 25 3.62 5.39 6.49
CA ASN A 25 3.48 5.82 7.89
C ASN A 25 4.82 6.18 8.55
N LYS A 26 5.89 5.44 8.25
CA LYS A 26 7.23 5.76 8.76
C LYS A 26 7.75 7.07 8.18
N ILE A 27 7.60 7.27 6.87
CA ILE A 27 8.09 8.48 6.19
C ILE A 27 7.25 9.70 6.59
N THR A 28 5.93 9.57 6.72
CA THR A 28 5.08 10.68 7.20
C THR A 28 5.48 11.11 8.60
N LYS A 29 5.67 10.17 9.53
CA LYS A 29 6.18 10.47 10.89
C LYS A 29 7.54 11.17 10.86
N HIS A 30 8.48 10.69 10.04
CA HIS A 30 9.79 11.33 9.87
C HIS A 30 9.67 12.78 9.37
N LEU A 31 8.79 13.02 8.39
CA LEU A 31 8.58 14.33 7.77
C LEU A 31 7.85 15.33 8.68
N LEU A 32 7.15 14.89 9.74
CA LEU A 32 6.58 15.80 10.74
C LEU A 32 7.68 16.65 11.40
N ASN A 33 8.81 16.01 11.72
CA ASN A 33 9.96 16.67 12.34
C ASN A 33 10.95 17.19 11.28
N ASN A 34 11.01 16.57 10.10
CA ASN A 34 11.97 16.90 9.03
C ASN A 34 11.30 17.50 7.79
N LYS A 35 10.58 18.62 7.98
CA LYS A 35 9.73 19.22 6.93
C LYS A 35 10.46 19.61 5.65
N LYS A 36 11.78 19.83 5.68
CA LYS A 36 12.62 20.18 4.52
C LYS A 36 13.33 18.99 3.87
N ASP A 37 13.11 17.76 4.34
CA ASP A 37 13.69 16.57 3.71
C ASP A 37 12.94 16.22 2.41
N TYR A 38 13.38 16.84 1.31
CA TYR A 38 12.80 16.65 -0.02
C TYR A 38 12.99 15.23 -0.56
N ASN A 39 14.07 14.54 -0.17
CA ASN A 39 14.32 13.16 -0.58
C ASN A 39 13.26 12.23 0.02
N SER A 40 12.99 12.36 1.33
CA SER A 40 11.92 11.62 1.98
C SER A 40 10.54 11.94 1.41
N LYS A 41 10.25 13.20 1.06
CA LYS A 41 9.01 13.57 0.35
C LYS A 41 8.89 12.89 -1.02
N LYS A 42 9.97 12.82 -1.79
CA LYS A 42 10.00 12.12 -3.07
C LYS A 42 9.68 10.63 -2.89
N PHE A 43 10.29 9.98 -1.89
CA PHE A 43 9.98 8.58 -1.58
C PHE A 43 8.52 8.39 -1.14
N LEU A 44 8.00 9.28 -0.30
CA LEU A 44 6.59 9.26 0.10
C LEU A 44 5.66 9.28 -1.12
N PHE A 45 5.91 10.18 -2.08
CA PHE A 45 5.12 10.27 -3.31
C PHE A 45 5.18 8.98 -4.14
N ILE A 46 6.36 8.36 -4.25
CA ILE A 46 6.53 7.06 -4.93
C ILE A 46 5.67 5.98 -4.27
N TYR A 47 5.66 5.89 -2.93
CA TYR A 47 4.87 4.91 -2.21
C TYR A 47 3.37 5.16 -2.30
N ILE A 48 2.93 6.43 -2.23
CA ILE A 48 1.53 6.82 -2.46
C ILE A 48 1.07 6.40 -3.85
N ASN A 49 1.89 6.62 -4.88
CA ASN A 49 1.56 6.20 -6.25
C ASN A 49 1.50 4.68 -6.39
N LYS A 50 2.39 3.94 -5.72
CA LYS A 50 2.31 2.46 -5.67
C LYS A 50 1.01 1.99 -4.99
N LYS A 51 0.62 2.60 -3.86
CA LYS A 51 -0.67 2.33 -3.19
C LYS A 51 -1.83 2.54 -4.16
N LYS A 52 -1.87 3.68 -4.87
CA LYS A 52 -2.93 4.01 -5.86
C LYS A 52 -3.01 2.96 -6.98
N LYS A 53 -1.88 2.52 -7.53
CA LYS A 53 -1.85 1.49 -8.58
C LYS A 53 -2.43 0.15 -8.11
N ILE A 54 -2.09 -0.27 -6.89
CA ILE A 54 -2.63 -1.50 -6.30
C ILE A 54 -4.14 -1.37 -6.11
N ILE A 55 -4.62 -0.28 -5.52
CA ILE A 55 -6.05 -0.02 -5.33
C ILE A 55 -6.79 -0.08 -6.67
N TYR A 56 -6.27 0.59 -7.69
CA TYR A 56 -6.85 0.58 -9.02
C TYR A 56 -6.95 -0.83 -9.62
N TYR A 57 -5.89 -1.64 -9.49
CA TYR A 57 -5.90 -3.03 -9.94
C TYR A 57 -7.01 -3.85 -9.26
N TYR A 58 -7.13 -3.76 -7.93
CA TYR A 58 -8.16 -4.52 -7.20
C TYR A 58 -9.58 -4.04 -7.48
N LYS A 59 -9.78 -2.72 -7.66
CA LYS A 59 -11.07 -2.16 -8.09
C LYS A 59 -11.47 -2.65 -9.48
N LYS A 60 -10.55 -2.57 -10.46
CA LYS A 60 -10.79 -3.02 -11.84
C LYS A 60 -11.15 -4.50 -11.92
N ASN A 61 -10.57 -5.33 -11.05
CA ASN A 61 -10.85 -6.76 -10.98
C ASN A 61 -12.04 -7.13 -10.08
N LYS A 62 -12.86 -6.17 -9.62
CA LYS A 62 -13.99 -6.39 -8.68
C LYS A 62 -13.59 -7.16 -7.41
N LYS A 63 -12.34 -6.99 -6.95
CA LYS A 63 -11.72 -7.69 -5.82
C LYS A 63 -11.33 -6.75 -4.68
N PHE A 64 -11.92 -5.55 -4.64
CA PHE A 64 -11.57 -4.51 -3.66
C PHE A 64 -11.71 -4.98 -2.20
N PHE A 65 -12.71 -5.81 -1.91
CA PHE A 65 -12.93 -6.40 -0.58
C PHE A 65 -11.69 -7.12 -0.01
N LEU A 66 -10.79 -7.64 -0.87
CA LEU A 66 -9.57 -8.33 -0.45
C LEU A 66 -8.52 -7.41 0.20
N ILE A 67 -8.58 -6.11 -0.07
CA ILE A 67 -7.63 -5.11 0.46
C ILE A 67 -8.30 -4.06 1.35
N GLU A 68 -9.64 -4.04 1.39
CA GLU A 68 -10.42 -3.02 2.09
C GLU A 68 -10.09 -2.96 3.59
N ASN A 69 -10.00 -4.11 4.26
CA ASN A 69 -9.65 -4.18 5.68
C ASN A 69 -8.23 -3.64 5.95
N ILE A 70 -7.28 -3.90 5.04
CA ILE A 70 -5.91 -3.40 5.17
C ILE A 70 -5.89 -1.88 5.04
N LEU A 71 -6.69 -1.31 4.14
CA LEU A 71 -6.79 0.15 3.99
C LEU A 71 -7.44 0.80 5.21
N LYS A 72 -8.54 0.24 5.73
CA LYS A 72 -9.23 0.74 6.93
C LYS A 72 -8.32 0.80 8.16
N LEU A 73 -7.40 -0.16 8.32
CA LEU A 73 -6.46 -0.19 9.45
C LEU A 73 -5.41 0.93 9.41
N TYR A 74 -5.14 1.54 8.25
CA TYR A 74 -4.01 2.45 8.03
C TYR A 74 -4.42 3.86 7.56
N ASP A 75 -5.68 4.06 7.19
CA ASP A 75 -6.22 5.36 6.78
C ASP A 75 -7.04 6.06 7.90
N ASN A 76 -7.11 5.48 9.11
CA ASN A 76 -7.60 6.11 10.35
C ASN A 76 -6.45 6.76 11.12
#